data_AF-A0A1V9YIV8-F1
#
_entry.id   AF-A0A1V9YIV8-F1
#
_cell.length_a   1.000
_cell.length_b   1.000
_cell.length_c   1.000
_cell.angle_alpha   90.00
_cell.angle_beta   90.00
_cell.angle_gamma   90.00
#
_symmetry.space_group_name_H-M   'P 1'
#
loop_
_entity.id
_entity.type
_entity.pdbx_description
1 polymer ?
#
loop_
_entity_poly.entity_id
_entity_poly.type
_entity_poly.pdbx_seq_one_letter_code
_entity_poly.pdbx_strand_id
1 'polypeptide(L)'
;MGKLYERLDNAPQSTNCGQFLPATSFKTPSAVLRGLFSDLLQSQTMRSFIPALVYRFQRCNDDDVIAISNFLTKTQIKDTTVHESDALASTMLHKLIVVSELWRTPTESYNDLKAAFMQTLVGSNIAPVVHTYCIASGGSDPNCAEEIPLQNDYKLQYPRDAFYDAPISIPNGSSALLLSGLLDPQTVSKYARYQYDSFIGSAKRLIEFNYSVHATIANTHVMAKLVASFVQVDGDVTLLNTSCVAEVAPMTFQIPTTTATNMLATTDIYDGKPTEMFNKSSTGQPMDEASSRGDFVSAGYRVATIVGFALSGVLAVALVVVLRRQQLRTADNHAAYVEPVV
;
A
#
# COMPACT_ATOMS: atom_id res chain seq x y z
N MET A 1 21.62 -15.30 -4.02
CA MET A 1 21.59 -13.84 -4.24
C MET A 1 22.95 -13.16 -3.98
N GLY A 2 23.64 -13.38 -2.85
CA GLY A 2 24.93 -12.70 -2.56
C GLY A 2 25.98 -12.73 -3.69
N LYS A 3 26.30 -13.91 -4.24
CA LYS A 3 27.21 -14.04 -5.39
C LYS A 3 26.74 -13.32 -6.66
N LEU A 4 25.42 -13.25 -6.88
CA LEU A 4 24.85 -12.51 -8.01
C LEU A 4 25.09 -11.01 -7.81
N TYR A 5 24.84 -10.50 -6.62
CA TYR A 5 25.04 -9.10 -6.28
C TYR A 5 26.50 -8.67 -6.40
N GLU A 6 27.42 -9.44 -5.84
CA GLU A 6 28.85 -9.17 -5.95
C GLU A 6 29.31 -9.10 -7.42
N ARG A 7 28.89 -10.07 -8.25
CA ARG A 7 29.23 -10.10 -9.67
C ARG A 7 28.68 -8.88 -10.42
N LEU A 8 27.43 -8.51 -10.15
CA LEU A 8 26.80 -7.36 -10.80
C LEU A 8 27.43 -6.03 -10.36
N ASP A 9 27.80 -5.88 -9.10
CA ASP A 9 28.41 -4.63 -8.61
C ASP A 9 29.87 -4.48 -9.08
N ASN A 10 30.63 -5.58 -9.16
CA ASN A 10 32.02 -5.56 -9.62
C ASN A 10 32.13 -5.37 -11.13
N ALA A 11 31.18 -5.91 -11.91
CA ALA A 11 31.20 -5.86 -13.36
C ALA A 11 29.78 -5.73 -13.94
N PRO A 12 29.11 -4.58 -13.77
CA PRO A 12 27.71 -4.37 -14.17
C PRO A 12 27.42 -4.69 -15.64
N GLN A 13 28.41 -4.49 -16.51
CA GLN A 13 28.30 -4.68 -17.95
C GLN A 13 28.88 -6.04 -18.43
N SER A 14 29.27 -6.93 -17.52
CA SER A 14 29.85 -8.24 -17.87
C SER A 14 28.84 -9.24 -18.42
N THR A 15 27.53 -8.96 -18.28
CA THR A 15 26.46 -9.82 -18.78
C THR A 15 25.40 -8.97 -19.47
N ASN A 16 24.72 -9.53 -20.47
CA ASN A 16 23.62 -8.85 -21.16
C ASN A 16 22.49 -8.45 -20.20
N CYS A 17 22.20 -9.27 -19.18
CA CYS A 17 21.17 -8.99 -18.18
C CYS A 17 21.57 -7.89 -17.20
N GLY A 18 22.87 -7.68 -16.98
CA GLY A 18 23.37 -6.58 -16.16
C GLY A 18 23.05 -5.21 -16.76
N GLN A 19 22.88 -5.13 -18.08
CA GLN A 19 22.53 -3.89 -18.79
C GLN A 19 21.17 -3.31 -18.37
N PHE A 20 20.25 -4.14 -17.86
CA PHE A 20 18.95 -3.68 -17.37
C PHE A 20 19.03 -2.94 -16.03
N LEU A 21 20.15 -3.02 -15.33
CA LEU A 21 20.31 -2.48 -13.99
C LEU A 21 21.12 -1.18 -14.06
N PRO A 22 20.46 -0.01 -13.93
CA PRO A 22 21.17 1.26 -14.00
C PRO A 22 22.23 1.34 -12.90
N ALA A 23 23.47 1.54 -13.30
CA ALA A 23 24.60 1.76 -12.43
C ALA A 23 24.98 3.25 -12.49
N THR A 24 24.95 3.93 -11.35
CA THR A 24 25.46 5.30 -11.19
C THR A 24 26.39 5.35 -9.98
N SER A 25 27.09 6.47 -9.79
CA SER A 25 27.92 6.72 -8.60
C SER A 25 27.13 6.57 -7.28
N PHE A 26 25.80 6.67 -7.34
CA PHE A 26 24.91 6.66 -6.18
C PHE A 26 24.04 5.39 -6.08
N LYS A 27 23.98 4.56 -7.14
CA LYS A 27 23.12 3.38 -7.21
C LYS A 27 23.84 2.23 -7.89
N THR A 28 24.12 1.16 -7.15
CA THR A 28 24.71 -0.06 -7.71
C THR A 28 23.61 -0.96 -8.31
N PRO A 29 23.94 -1.84 -9.27
CA PRO A 29 23.00 -2.82 -9.80
C PRO A 29 22.35 -3.67 -8.71
N SER A 30 23.10 -4.07 -7.69
CA SER A 30 22.57 -4.87 -6.60
C SER A 30 21.61 -4.08 -5.70
N ALA A 31 21.78 -2.76 -5.58
CA ALA A 31 20.80 -1.88 -4.95
C ALA A 31 19.49 -1.82 -5.77
N VAL A 32 19.58 -1.77 -7.10
CA VAL A 32 18.39 -1.83 -7.98
C VAL A 32 17.64 -3.15 -7.77
N LEU A 33 18.34 -4.29 -7.80
CA LEU A 33 17.71 -5.59 -7.63
C LEU A 33 17.10 -5.80 -6.24
N ARG A 34 17.73 -5.30 -5.17
CA ARG A 34 17.14 -5.35 -3.82
C ARG A 34 15.81 -4.62 -3.78
N GLY A 35 15.75 -3.42 -4.35
CA GLY A 35 14.53 -2.62 -4.46
C GLY A 35 13.45 -3.35 -5.24
N LEU A 36 13.79 -3.88 -6.44
CA LEU A 36 12.86 -4.68 -7.24
C LEU A 36 12.31 -5.86 -6.43
N PHE A 37 13.16 -6.67 -5.81
CA PHE A 37 12.70 -7.80 -5.01
C PHE A 37 11.89 -7.38 -3.78
N SER A 38 12.14 -6.18 -3.23
CA SER A 38 11.34 -5.62 -2.14
C SER A 38 9.91 -5.33 -2.59
N ASP A 39 9.76 -4.73 -3.78
CA ASP A 39 8.45 -4.47 -4.38
C ASP A 39 7.70 -5.78 -4.68
N LEU A 40 8.40 -6.77 -5.24
CA LEU A 40 7.82 -8.09 -5.50
C LEU A 40 7.40 -8.79 -4.20
N LEU A 41 8.24 -8.73 -3.15
CA LEU A 41 7.98 -9.38 -1.87
C LEU A 41 6.73 -8.84 -1.18
N GLN A 42 6.43 -7.55 -1.36
CA GLN A 42 5.21 -6.90 -0.85
C GLN A 42 3.94 -7.31 -1.60
N SER A 43 4.05 -7.99 -2.73
CA SER A 43 2.92 -8.41 -3.56
C SER A 43 2.63 -9.90 -3.43
N GLN A 44 1.39 -10.24 -3.10
CA GLN A 44 0.96 -11.64 -2.95
C GLN A 44 1.09 -12.43 -4.26
N THR A 45 0.88 -11.76 -5.40
CA THR A 45 0.91 -12.37 -6.73
C THR A 45 2.29 -12.35 -7.36
N MET A 46 3.11 -11.33 -7.06
CA MET A 46 4.40 -11.15 -7.74
C MET A 46 5.60 -11.73 -7.01
N ARG A 47 5.54 -11.95 -5.68
CA ARG A 47 6.68 -12.47 -4.89
C ARG A 47 7.22 -13.80 -5.39
N SER A 48 6.38 -14.63 -6.01
CA SER A 48 6.76 -15.94 -6.54
C SER A 48 7.71 -15.85 -7.75
N PHE A 49 7.83 -14.68 -8.39
CA PHE A 49 8.82 -14.45 -9.46
C PHE A 49 10.24 -14.27 -8.94
N ILE A 50 10.45 -13.98 -7.64
CA ILE A 50 11.79 -13.70 -7.09
C ILE A 50 12.78 -14.84 -7.38
N PRO A 51 12.50 -16.13 -7.10
CA PRO A 51 13.45 -17.21 -7.39
C PRO A 51 13.73 -17.36 -8.89
N ALA A 52 12.70 -17.24 -9.73
CA ALA A 52 12.82 -17.34 -11.18
C ALA A 52 13.70 -16.22 -11.76
N LEU A 53 13.49 -14.98 -11.31
CA LEU A 53 14.31 -13.84 -11.72
C LEU A 53 15.75 -14.01 -11.25
N VAL A 54 15.99 -14.43 -10.01
CA VAL A 54 17.35 -14.72 -9.53
C VAL A 54 18.02 -15.78 -10.41
N TYR A 55 17.31 -16.87 -10.73
CA TYR A 55 17.80 -17.92 -11.59
C TYR A 55 18.17 -17.40 -12.99
N ARG A 56 17.28 -16.62 -13.62
CA ARG A 56 17.52 -16.05 -14.96
C ARG A 56 18.62 -14.98 -14.97
N PHE A 57 18.71 -14.11 -13.97
CA PHE A 57 19.84 -13.19 -13.82
C PHE A 57 21.16 -13.92 -13.57
N GLN A 58 21.11 -15.10 -12.94
CA GLN A 58 22.30 -15.91 -12.70
C GLN A 58 22.81 -16.60 -13.97
N ARG A 59 21.89 -17.17 -14.77
CA ARG A 59 22.17 -17.90 -16.01
C ARG A 59 22.45 -16.96 -17.19
N CYS A 60 21.59 -15.96 -17.38
CA CYS A 60 21.70 -14.89 -18.36
C CYS A 60 22.06 -15.34 -19.79
N ASN A 61 21.27 -16.25 -20.36
CA ASN A 61 21.32 -16.54 -21.80
C ASN A 61 20.40 -15.58 -22.60
N ASP A 62 20.34 -15.73 -23.92
CA ASP A 62 19.52 -14.85 -24.77
C ASP A 62 18.02 -14.89 -24.43
N ASP A 63 17.50 -16.07 -24.06
CA ASP A 63 16.10 -16.23 -23.64
C ASP A 63 15.84 -15.52 -22.29
N ASP A 64 16.81 -15.51 -21.37
CA ASP A 64 16.73 -14.81 -20.09
C ASP A 64 16.72 -13.30 -20.28
N VAL A 65 17.51 -12.78 -21.22
CA VAL A 65 17.53 -11.34 -21.54
C VAL A 65 16.14 -10.88 -21.98
N ILE A 66 15.48 -11.64 -22.86
CA ILE A 66 14.13 -11.34 -23.32
C ILE A 66 13.12 -11.46 -22.17
N ALA A 67 13.17 -12.55 -21.40
CA ALA A 67 12.25 -12.78 -20.28
C ALA A 67 12.33 -11.67 -19.22
N ILE A 68 13.55 -11.26 -18.84
CA ILE A 68 13.79 -10.19 -17.88
C ILE A 68 13.33 -8.84 -18.44
N SER A 69 13.64 -8.55 -19.70
CA SER A 69 13.16 -7.34 -20.37
C SER A 69 11.63 -7.25 -20.34
N ASN A 70 10.95 -8.36 -20.67
CA ASN A 70 9.50 -8.48 -20.64
C ASN A 70 8.95 -8.22 -19.25
N PHE A 71 9.55 -8.85 -18.24
CA PHE A 71 9.16 -8.64 -16.84
C PHE A 71 9.25 -7.17 -16.44
N LEU A 72 10.41 -6.56 -16.67
CA LEU A 72 10.66 -5.17 -16.34
C LEU A 72 9.71 -4.23 -17.09
N THR A 73 9.46 -4.50 -18.37
CA THR A 73 8.49 -3.74 -19.17
C THR A 73 7.09 -3.83 -18.56
N LYS A 74 6.62 -5.02 -18.20
CA LYS A 74 5.29 -5.21 -17.59
C LYS A 74 5.17 -4.57 -16.22
N THR A 75 6.23 -4.60 -15.41
CA THR A 75 6.23 -3.93 -14.09
C THR A 75 6.38 -2.40 -14.18
N GLN A 76 6.92 -1.88 -15.29
CA GLN A 76 7.04 -0.44 -15.54
C GLN A 76 5.78 0.18 -16.15
N ILE A 77 4.87 -0.61 -16.72
CA ILE A 77 3.58 -0.12 -17.18
C ILE A 77 2.80 0.29 -15.93
N LYS A 78 2.81 1.59 -15.66
CA LYS A 78 1.97 2.19 -14.62
C LYS A 78 0.53 1.85 -14.94
N ASP A 79 -0.21 1.46 -13.90
CA ASP A 79 -1.66 1.49 -13.98
C ASP A 79 -2.06 2.95 -14.23
N THR A 80 -2.48 3.25 -15.47
CA THR A 80 -2.95 4.58 -15.85
C THR A 80 -4.43 4.75 -15.52
N THR A 81 -5.03 3.77 -14.85
CA THR A 81 -6.40 3.88 -14.38
C THR A 81 -6.46 4.97 -13.33
N VAL A 82 -7.10 6.08 -13.66
CA VAL A 82 -7.36 7.15 -12.69
C VAL A 82 -8.35 6.63 -11.68
N HIS A 83 -7.94 6.53 -10.43
CA HIS A 83 -8.82 6.19 -9.32
C HIS A 83 -9.35 7.47 -8.68
N GLU A 84 -10.61 7.47 -8.24
CA GLU A 84 -11.18 8.62 -7.52
C GLU A 84 -10.36 8.96 -6.26
N SER A 85 -9.70 7.96 -5.65
CA SER A 85 -8.78 8.13 -4.53
C SER A 85 -7.55 8.98 -4.86
N ASP A 86 -7.15 9.07 -6.13
CA ASP A 86 -5.98 9.86 -6.54
C ASP A 86 -6.22 11.34 -6.28
N ALA A 87 -7.46 11.81 -6.38
CA ALA A 87 -7.84 13.18 -6.03
C ALA A 87 -7.72 13.47 -4.52
N LEU A 88 -7.71 12.44 -3.68
CA LEU A 88 -7.56 12.54 -2.23
C LEU A 88 -6.11 12.32 -1.77
N ALA A 89 -5.21 11.92 -2.67
CA ALA A 89 -3.82 11.67 -2.34
C ALA A 89 -3.03 12.98 -2.24
N SER A 90 -2.32 13.18 -1.13
CA SER A 90 -1.40 14.31 -0.96
C SER A 90 -0.03 13.82 -0.53
N THR A 91 0.92 13.84 -1.46
CA THR A 91 2.33 13.52 -1.18
C THR A 91 2.91 14.45 -0.12
N MET A 92 2.50 15.71 -0.11
CA MET A 92 2.96 16.68 0.89
C MET A 92 2.44 16.31 2.29
N LEU A 93 1.15 16.01 2.42
CA LEU A 93 0.55 15.59 3.70
C LEU A 93 1.20 14.30 4.19
N HIS A 94 1.37 13.30 3.32
CA HIS A 94 2.04 12.06 3.66
C HIS A 94 3.46 12.31 4.19
N LYS A 95 4.27 13.10 3.48
CA LYS A 95 5.63 13.44 3.93
C LYS A 95 5.63 14.18 5.26
N LEU A 96 4.72 15.13 5.46
CA LEU A 96 4.58 15.87 6.72
C LEU A 96 4.27 14.94 7.90
N ILE A 97 3.39 13.96 7.72
CA ILE A 97 3.11 12.93 8.73
C ILE A 97 4.36 12.07 8.99
N VAL A 98 5.02 11.61 7.92
CA VAL A 98 6.23 10.77 8.05
C VAL A 98 7.29 11.47 8.88
N VAL A 99 7.63 12.72 8.56
CA VAL A 99 8.72 13.44 9.25
C VAL A 99 8.35 13.93 10.65
N SER A 100 7.06 14.02 10.99
CA SER A 100 6.60 14.49 12.31
C SER A 100 6.35 13.35 13.28
N GLU A 101 5.74 12.25 12.81
CA GLU A 101 5.23 11.16 13.67
C GLU A 101 5.91 9.81 13.43
N LEU A 102 6.28 9.47 12.19
CA LEU A 102 6.73 8.11 11.85
C LEU A 102 8.25 7.96 11.78
N TRP A 103 8.97 9.08 11.66
CA TRP A 103 10.43 9.09 11.62
C TRP A 103 11.02 9.13 13.02
N ARG A 104 12.08 8.35 13.23
CA ARG A 104 12.76 8.26 14.53
C ARG A 104 13.65 9.49 14.74
N THR A 105 13.65 10.00 15.96
CA THR A 105 14.42 11.18 16.38
C THR A 105 15.24 10.79 17.63
N PRO A 106 16.58 11.00 17.65
CA PRO A 106 17.39 11.55 16.56
C PRO A 106 17.39 10.65 15.32
N THR A 107 17.50 11.23 14.12
CA THR A 107 17.57 10.46 12.86
C THR A 107 18.86 9.63 12.81
N GLU A 108 18.85 8.43 12.25
CA GLU A 108 20.11 7.82 11.81
C GLU A 108 20.75 8.61 10.65
N SER A 109 22.06 8.46 10.47
CA SER A 109 22.76 9.07 9.33
C SER A 109 22.35 8.41 8.01
N TYR A 110 22.46 9.16 6.91
CA TYR A 110 22.25 8.64 5.57
C TYR A 110 23.15 7.41 5.29
N ASN A 111 24.42 7.48 5.71
CA ASN A 111 25.41 6.44 5.45
C ASN A 111 25.09 5.15 6.20
N ASP A 112 24.64 5.24 7.47
CA ASP A 112 24.28 4.06 8.25
C ASP A 112 23.07 3.35 7.66
N LEU A 113 22.02 4.09 7.29
CA LEU A 113 20.83 3.51 6.66
C LEU A 113 21.15 2.90 5.29
N LYS A 114 22.02 3.55 4.51
CA LYS A 114 22.49 3.00 3.23
C LYS A 114 23.31 1.73 3.44
N ALA A 115 24.20 1.69 4.42
CA ALA A 115 25.00 0.52 4.75
C ALA A 115 24.10 -0.65 5.20
N ALA A 116 23.14 -0.38 6.08
CA ALA A 116 22.16 -1.36 6.53
C ALA A 116 21.36 -1.93 5.34
N PHE A 117 20.88 -1.06 4.45
CA PHE A 117 20.19 -1.48 3.22
C PHE A 117 21.05 -2.41 2.36
N MET A 118 22.33 -2.09 2.13
CA MET A 118 23.22 -2.89 1.29
C MET A 118 23.52 -4.28 1.89
N GLN A 119 23.44 -4.42 3.23
CA GLN A 119 23.60 -5.69 3.93
C GLN A 119 22.37 -6.59 3.86
N THR A 120 21.20 -6.06 3.48
CA THR A 120 19.98 -6.89 3.32
C THR A 120 20.06 -7.79 2.09
N LEU A 121 19.33 -8.91 2.10
CA LEU A 121 19.10 -9.73 0.91
C LEU A 121 18.05 -9.10 -0.01
N VAL A 122 16.99 -8.57 0.57
CA VAL A 122 15.86 -7.90 -0.08
C VAL A 122 15.46 -6.75 0.85
N GLY A 123 15.22 -5.56 0.29
CA GLY A 123 14.83 -4.41 1.08
C GLY A 123 14.66 -3.15 0.25
N SER A 124 14.08 -2.13 0.88
CA SER A 124 13.92 -0.79 0.28
C SER A 124 14.92 0.17 0.92
N ASN A 125 15.53 1.05 0.11
CA ASN A 125 16.48 2.02 0.61
C ASN A 125 15.76 3.26 1.16
N ILE A 126 15.74 3.38 2.49
CA ILE A 126 15.15 4.54 3.19
C ILE A 126 16.15 5.67 3.49
N ALA A 127 17.45 5.49 3.18
CA ALA A 127 18.46 6.51 3.44
C ALA A 127 18.12 7.90 2.86
N PRO A 128 17.55 8.03 1.64
CA PRO A 128 17.15 9.34 1.11
C PRO A 128 16.09 10.08 1.93
N VAL A 129 15.37 9.40 2.83
CA VAL A 129 14.39 10.03 3.72
C VAL A 129 15.09 10.89 4.78
N VAL A 130 16.35 10.60 5.15
CA VAL A 130 17.16 11.43 6.06
C VAL A 130 17.23 12.86 5.54
N HIS A 131 17.54 13.04 4.26
CA HIS A 131 17.59 14.35 3.64
C HIS A 131 16.24 15.10 3.75
N THR A 132 15.13 14.39 3.52
CA THR A 132 13.78 14.95 3.64
C THR A 132 13.47 15.37 5.08
N TYR A 133 13.82 14.53 6.05
CA TYR A 133 13.65 14.81 7.48
C TYR A 133 14.51 15.99 7.93
N CYS A 134 15.76 16.07 7.48
CA CYS A 134 16.67 17.15 7.83
C CYS A 134 16.19 18.50 7.29
N ILE A 135 15.65 18.54 6.06
CA ILE A 135 14.99 19.74 5.53
C ILE A 135 13.79 20.10 6.42
N ALA A 136 12.93 19.12 6.72
CA ALA A 136 11.70 19.35 7.47
C ALA A 136 11.94 19.81 8.91
N SER A 137 13.00 19.34 9.56
CA SER A 137 13.37 19.72 10.93
C SER A 137 14.19 21.01 11.02
N GLY A 138 14.47 21.67 9.89
CA GLY A 138 15.32 22.85 9.82
C GLY A 138 16.78 22.56 10.22
N GLY A 139 17.25 21.33 10.01
CA GLY A 139 18.61 20.88 10.35
C GLY A 139 18.91 20.81 11.85
N SER A 140 17.89 20.85 12.72
CA SER A 140 18.08 20.91 14.17
C SER A 140 18.48 19.58 14.84
N ASP A 141 18.39 18.46 14.12
CA ASP A 141 18.80 17.14 14.59
C ASP A 141 20.34 16.96 14.48
N PRO A 142 21.03 16.38 15.48
CA PRO A 142 22.49 16.22 15.45
C PRO A 142 23.02 15.49 14.21
N ASN A 143 22.25 14.54 13.67
CA ASN A 143 22.68 13.73 12.52
C ASN A 143 22.36 14.38 11.17
N CYS A 144 21.83 15.62 11.18
CA CYS A 144 21.64 16.43 9.98
C CYS A 144 22.84 17.34 9.65
N ALA A 145 23.86 17.39 10.50
CA ALA A 145 25.03 18.25 10.29
C ALA A 145 25.81 17.90 9.01
N GLU A 146 25.76 16.63 8.59
CA GLU A 146 26.39 16.15 7.35
C GLU A 146 25.54 16.40 6.09
N GLU A 147 24.29 16.87 6.24
CA GLU A 147 23.38 17.16 5.14
C GLU A 147 23.50 18.64 4.69
N ILE A 148 23.78 18.87 3.40
CA ILE A 148 24.10 20.20 2.84
C ILE A 148 22.88 20.81 2.12
N PRO A 149 22.65 22.14 2.21
CA PRO A 149 22.88 23.04 3.32
C PRO A 149 21.54 23.33 4.01
N LEU A 150 21.36 22.88 5.24
CA LEU A 150 20.06 22.91 5.90
C LEU A 150 20.04 23.87 7.09
N GLN A 151 20.37 25.14 6.83
CA GLN A 151 20.01 26.22 7.75
C GLN A 151 18.77 26.91 7.22
N ASN A 152 17.64 26.59 7.83
CA ASN A 152 16.37 27.25 7.56
C ASN A 152 15.60 27.42 8.87
N ASP A 153 15.09 28.62 9.12
CA ASP A 153 14.31 28.93 10.33
C ASP A 153 12.91 28.30 10.29
N TYR A 154 12.45 27.84 9.12
CA TYR A 154 11.15 27.21 8.95
C TYR A 154 11.21 25.69 9.12
N LYS A 155 10.40 25.17 10.05
CA LYS A 155 10.17 23.74 10.23
C LYS A 155 8.92 23.31 9.47
N LEU A 156 9.05 22.27 8.65
CA LEU A 156 7.93 21.56 8.05
C LEU A 156 7.61 20.32 8.89
N GLN A 157 7.38 20.55 10.17
CA GLN A 157 6.99 19.55 11.17
C GLN A 157 5.97 20.18 12.11
N TYR A 158 4.93 19.44 12.47
CA TYR A 158 4.03 19.86 13.55
C TYR A 158 4.51 19.27 14.88
N PRO A 159 4.20 19.92 16.02
CA PRO A 159 4.54 19.39 17.32
C PRO A 159 3.77 18.09 17.58
N ARG A 160 4.47 17.13 18.19
CA ARG A 160 3.86 15.91 18.73
C ARG A 160 2.94 16.30 19.89
N ASP A 161 1.73 15.75 19.89
CA ASP A 161 0.74 16.02 20.92
C ASP A 161 0.82 15.00 22.07
N ALA A 162 -0.17 15.04 22.97
CA ALA A 162 -0.24 14.13 24.12
C ALA A 162 -0.50 12.66 23.76
N PHE A 163 -0.81 12.35 22.50
CA PHE A 163 -1.09 10.99 22.02
C PHE A 163 0.11 10.36 21.31
N TYR A 164 1.16 11.14 20.99
CA TYR A 164 2.38 10.61 20.42
C TYR A 164 3.08 9.64 21.37
N ASP A 165 3.44 8.45 20.87
CA ASP A 165 4.12 7.37 21.62
C ASP A 165 3.41 7.01 22.94
N ALA A 166 2.10 7.21 22.99
CA ALA A 166 1.27 6.89 24.13
C ALA A 166 0.53 5.55 23.92
N PRO A 167 0.38 4.72 24.97
CA PRO A 167 -0.51 3.56 24.94
C PRO A 167 -1.94 3.93 24.54
N ILE A 168 -2.52 3.18 23.61
CA ILE A 168 -3.92 3.39 23.21
C ILE A 168 -4.84 2.69 24.21
N SER A 169 -5.67 3.47 24.91
CA SER A 169 -6.73 2.92 25.76
C SER A 169 -7.95 2.58 24.92
N ILE A 170 -8.40 1.33 24.98
CA ILE A 170 -9.62 0.87 24.30
C ILE A 170 -10.83 1.42 25.08
N PRO A 171 -11.65 2.31 24.50
CA PRO A 171 -12.79 2.87 25.21
C PRO A 171 -13.83 1.81 25.57
N ASN A 172 -14.63 2.08 26.61
CA ASN A 172 -15.78 1.23 26.94
C ASN A 172 -16.73 1.11 25.74
N GLY A 173 -17.17 -0.12 25.46
CA GLY A 173 -18.03 -0.41 24.31
C GLY A 173 -17.31 -0.43 22.96
N SER A 174 -15.97 -0.35 22.95
CA SER A 174 -15.14 -0.51 21.75
C SER A 174 -14.24 -1.73 21.85
N SER A 175 -13.76 -2.20 20.71
CA SER A 175 -12.78 -3.29 20.62
C SER A 175 -11.81 -3.07 19.47
N ALA A 176 -10.67 -3.75 19.53
CA ALA A 176 -9.62 -3.64 18.51
C ALA A 176 -9.29 -5.00 17.88
N LEU A 177 -9.45 -5.10 16.57
CA LEU A 177 -8.98 -6.23 15.77
C LEU A 177 -7.72 -5.81 15.00
N LEU A 178 -6.59 -6.44 15.30
CA LEU A 178 -5.32 -6.25 14.60
C LEU A 178 -5.06 -7.44 13.67
N LEU A 179 -4.63 -7.15 12.45
CA LEU A 179 -4.33 -8.13 11.43
C LEU A 179 -2.88 -7.95 10.98
N SER A 180 -2.08 -9.02 11.00
CA SER A 180 -0.66 -8.94 10.63
C SER A 180 -0.24 -10.09 9.72
N GLY A 181 0.48 -9.77 8.65
CA GLY A 181 1.13 -10.75 7.79
C GLY A 181 2.53 -11.07 8.29
N LEU A 182 2.85 -12.35 8.46
CA LEU A 182 4.19 -12.77 8.87
C LEU A 182 5.24 -12.62 7.75
N LEU A 183 4.80 -12.42 6.51
CA LEU A 183 5.65 -12.12 5.35
C LEU A 183 5.45 -10.67 4.85
N ASP A 184 5.06 -9.76 5.73
CA ASP A 184 5.02 -8.33 5.44
C ASP A 184 6.41 -7.71 5.68
N PRO A 185 7.15 -7.30 4.61
CA PRO A 185 8.47 -6.73 4.76
C PRO A 185 8.44 -5.23 5.13
N GLN A 186 7.27 -4.57 5.05
CA GLN A 186 7.13 -3.13 5.30
C GLN A 186 6.67 -2.85 6.73
N THR A 187 5.66 -3.59 7.22
CA THR A 187 5.14 -3.52 8.59
C THR A 187 5.35 -4.86 9.31
N VAL A 188 6.62 -5.15 9.62
CA VAL A 188 7.07 -6.43 10.21
C VAL A 188 6.26 -6.80 11.45
N SER A 189 5.80 -8.04 11.52
CA SER A 189 4.85 -8.55 12.54
C SER A 189 5.25 -8.31 13.99
N LYS A 190 6.56 -8.23 14.30
CA LYS A 190 7.03 -7.87 15.65
C LYS A 190 6.44 -6.53 16.13
N TYR A 191 6.27 -5.55 15.23
CA TYR A 191 5.71 -4.26 15.56
C TYR A 191 4.19 -4.32 15.75
N ALA A 192 3.49 -5.23 15.07
CA ALA A 192 2.07 -5.49 15.33
C ALA A 192 1.86 -6.10 16.73
N ARG A 193 2.77 -6.97 17.18
CA ARG A 193 2.76 -7.50 18.55
C ARG A 193 3.04 -6.40 19.58
N TYR A 194 4.03 -5.55 19.34
CA TYR A 194 4.30 -4.40 20.22
C TYR A 194 3.09 -3.45 20.30
N GLN A 195 2.44 -3.17 19.18
CA GLN A 195 1.20 -2.38 19.15
C GLN A 195 0.06 -3.08 19.89
N TYR A 196 -0.09 -4.39 19.72
CA TYR A 196 -1.08 -5.18 20.45
C TYR A 196 -0.85 -5.11 21.95
N ASP A 197 0.40 -5.30 22.40
CA ASP A 197 0.78 -5.30 23.80
C ASP A 197 0.63 -3.92 24.45
N SER A 198 0.87 -2.84 23.70
CA SER A 198 0.72 -1.46 24.19
C SER A 198 -0.73 -1.04 24.44
N PHE A 199 -1.73 -1.72 23.88
CA PHE A 199 -3.13 -1.37 24.08
C PHE A 199 -3.58 -1.62 25.52
N ILE A 200 -4.20 -0.62 26.15
CA ILE A 200 -4.80 -0.74 27.49
C ILE A 200 -6.25 -1.20 27.32
N GLY A 201 -6.53 -2.42 27.76
CA GLY A 201 -7.84 -3.06 27.65
C GLY A 201 -7.76 -4.49 27.14
N SER A 202 -8.76 -5.32 27.47
CA SER A 202 -8.82 -6.74 27.10
C SER A 202 -9.64 -7.01 25.84
N ALA A 203 -10.48 -6.06 25.40
CA ALA A 203 -11.30 -6.17 24.20
C ALA A 203 -10.47 -6.00 22.90
N LYS A 204 -9.42 -6.82 22.76
CA LYS A 204 -8.50 -6.78 21.62
C LYS A 204 -8.11 -8.17 21.16
N ARG A 205 -7.91 -8.34 19.86
CA ARG A 205 -7.40 -9.58 19.28
C ARG A 205 -6.44 -9.31 18.13
N LEU A 206 -5.30 -10.01 18.15
CA LEU A 206 -4.34 -10.04 17.05
C LEU A 206 -4.51 -11.36 16.28
N ILE A 207 -4.70 -11.28 14.97
CA ILE A 207 -4.69 -12.43 14.06
C ILE A 207 -3.47 -12.31 13.14
N GLU A 208 -2.63 -13.34 13.17
CA GLU A 208 -1.43 -13.42 12.33
C GLU A 208 -1.63 -14.41 11.18
N PHE A 209 -1.15 -14.02 10.00
CA PHE A 209 -1.26 -14.80 8.77
C PHE A 209 0.12 -15.21 8.28
N ASN A 210 0.40 -16.52 8.31
CA ASN A 210 1.73 -17.06 8.01
C ASN A 210 2.31 -16.60 6.67
N TYR A 211 1.46 -16.40 5.66
CA TYR A 211 1.89 -16.15 4.30
C TYR A 211 1.35 -14.85 3.69
N SER A 212 0.72 -13.99 4.49
CA SER A 212 0.23 -12.70 3.99
C SER A 212 1.36 -11.68 3.90
N VAL A 213 1.29 -10.83 2.88
CA VAL A 213 2.21 -9.71 2.61
C VAL A 213 1.68 -8.40 3.20
N HIS A 214 2.31 -7.27 2.83
CA HIS A 214 1.88 -5.93 3.21
C HIS A 214 0.40 -5.67 2.89
N ALA A 215 -0.24 -4.84 3.70
CA ALA A 215 -1.68 -4.58 3.61
C ALA A 215 -2.49 -5.88 3.62
N THR A 216 -2.33 -6.68 4.68
CA THR A 216 -2.93 -8.02 4.82
C THR A 216 -4.44 -8.03 4.55
N ILE A 217 -5.15 -6.95 4.93
CA ILE A 217 -6.58 -6.77 4.67
C ILE A 217 -6.95 -6.82 3.18
N ALA A 218 -6.08 -6.31 2.30
CA ALA A 218 -6.29 -6.26 0.86
C ALA A 218 -5.76 -7.52 0.15
N ASN A 219 -4.78 -8.21 0.73
CA ASN A 219 -4.04 -9.29 0.07
C ASN A 219 -4.46 -10.70 0.47
N THR A 220 -5.25 -10.87 1.53
CA THR A 220 -5.67 -12.19 2.00
C THR A 220 -7.14 -12.46 1.64
N HIS A 221 -7.39 -13.50 0.86
CA HIS A 221 -8.72 -13.82 0.32
C HIS A 221 -9.81 -14.00 1.41
N VAL A 222 -9.41 -14.45 2.60
CA VAL A 222 -10.34 -14.73 3.71
C VAL A 222 -10.66 -13.52 4.59
N MET A 223 -10.05 -12.35 4.32
CA MET A 223 -10.20 -11.15 5.18
C MET A 223 -11.63 -10.66 5.27
N ALA A 224 -12.36 -10.68 4.15
CA ALA A 224 -13.76 -10.27 4.13
C ALA A 224 -14.61 -11.09 5.10
N LYS A 225 -14.35 -12.41 5.23
CA LYS A 225 -15.07 -13.29 6.18
C LYS A 225 -14.75 -12.91 7.63
N LEU A 226 -13.47 -12.62 7.93
CA LEU A 226 -13.04 -12.28 9.29
C LEU A 226 -13.59 -10.91 9.73
N VAL A 227 -13.49 -9.90 8.86
CA VAL A 227 -14.03 -8.56 9.13
C VAL A 227 -15.55 -8.59 9.21
N ALA A 228 -16.23 -9.34 8.33
CA ALA A 228 -17.67 -9.54 8.42
C ALA A 228 -18.05 -10.22 9.74
N SER A 229 -17.32 -11.25 10.18
CA SER A 229 -17.57 -11.88 11.47
C SER A 229 -17.37 -10.89 12.62
N PHE A 230 -16.35 -10.04 12.58
CA PHE A 230 -16.10 -9.03 13.61
C PHE A 230 -17.26 -8.04 13.73
N VAL A 231 -17.81 -7.59 12.59
CA VAL A 231 -18.99 -6.70 12.56
C VAL A 231 -20.26 -7.44 13.01
N GLN A 232 -20.46 -8.69 12.61
CA GLN A 232 -21.65 -9.48 12.94
C GLN A 232 -21.79 -9.78 14.44
N VAL A 233 -20.69 -9.81 15.17
CA VAL A 233 -20.68 -10.03 16.63
C VAL A 233 -20.50 -8.72 17.40
N ASP A 234 -20.85 -7.57 16.79
CA ASP A 234 -20.78 -6.23 17.37
C ASP A 234 -19.39 -5.90 17.96
N GLY A 235 -18.33 -6.39 17.32
CA GLY A 235 -16.96 -6.21 17.76
C GLY A 235 -16.54 -7.08 18.94
N ASP A 236 -17.36 -8.02 19.41
CA ASP A 236 -16.95 -8.97 20.45
C ASP A 236 -15.87 -9.93 19.92
N VAL A 237 -14.61 -9.59 20.21
CA VAL A 237 -13.43 -10.35 19.76
C VAL A 237 -13.37 -11.78 20.30
N THR A 238 -14.15 -12.10 21.35
CA THR A 238 -14.25 -13.45 21.93
C THR A 238 -15.16 -14.36 21.11
N LEU A 239 -16.14 -13.77 20.40
CA LEU A 239 -17.09 -14.46 19.52
C LEU A 239 -16.65 -14.47 18.06
N LEU A 240 -15.52 -13.83 17.73
CA LEU A 240 -14.98 -13.76 16.38
C LEU A 240 -14.71 -15.16 15.80
N ASN A 241 -15.37 -15.47 14.69
CA ASN A 241 -15.16 -16.72 13.97
C ASN A 241 -13.87 -16.64 13.14
N THR A 242 -12.85 -17.38 13.57
CA THR A 242 -11.54 -17.44 12.90
C THR A 242 -11.33 -18.70 12.06
N SER A 243 -12.37 -19.50 11.81
CA SER A 243 -12.25 -20.73 11.00
C SER A 243 -11.68 -20.46 9.60
N CYS A 244 -11.98 -19.30 9.02
CA CYS A 244 -11.47 -18.90 7.71
C CYS A 244 -9.94 -18.74 7.67
N VAL A 245 -9.27 -18.54 8.80
CA VAL A 245 -7.80 -18.43 8.87
C VAL A 245 -7.14 -19.75 8.41
N ALA A 246 -7.80 -20.89 8.62
CA ALA A 246 -7.33 -22.19 8.13
C ALA A 246 -7.45 -22.35 6.60
N GLU A 247 -8.26 -21.52 5.93
CA GLU A 247 -8.43 -21.52 4.47
C GLU A 247 -7.39 -20.64 3.75
N VAL A 248 -6.51 -19.95 4.48
CA VAL A 248 -5.47 -19.09 3.90
C VAL A 248 -4.55 -19.96 3.05
N ALA A 249 -4.48 -19.64 1.76
CA ALA A 249 -3.64 -20.39 0.83
C ALA A 249 -2.17 -20.40 1.30
N PRO A 250 -1.48 -21.56 1.23
CA PRO A 250 -0.07 -21.62 1.54
C PRO A 250 0.74 -20.81 0.53
N MET A 251 1.96 -20.41 0.91
CA MET A 251 2.90 -19.84 -0.04
C MET A 251 3.28 -20.89 -1.08
N THR A 252 3.14 -20.55 -2.36
CA THR A 252 3.60 -21.37 -3.49
C THR A 252 4.47 -20.55 -4.42
N PHE A 253 5.54 -21.16 -4.92
CA PHE A 253 6.37 -20.60 -5.99
C PHE A 253 5.89 -21.03 -7.38
N GLN A 254 4.75 -21.73 -7.45
CA GLN A 254 4.08 -22.03 -8.71
C GLN A 254 3.33 -20.79 -9.18
N ILE A 255 3.52 -20.45 -10.43
CA ILE A 255 2.86 -19.33 -11.09
C ILE A 255 1.94 -19.89 -12.17
N PRO A 256 0.67 -19.47 -12.23
CA PRO A 256 -0.21 -19.88 -13.32
C PRO A 256 0.41 -19.59 -14.68
N THR A 257 0.25 -20.52 -15.62
CA THR A 257 0.80 -20.40 -16.98
C THR A 257 0.38 -19.10 -17.67
N THR A 258 -0.85 -18.64 -17.42
CA THR A 258 -1.35 -17.35 -17.91
C THR A 258 -0.56 -16.17 -17.37
N THR A 259 -0.28 -16.14 -16.06
CA THR A 259 0.55 -15.12 -15.42
C THR A 259 1.99 -15.17 -15.91
N ALA A 260 2.57 -16.37 -16.04
CA ALA A 260 3.90 -16.56 -16.62
C ALA A 260 3.97 -15.99 -18.04
N THR A 261 2.97 -16.31 -18.87
CA THR A 261 2.89 -15.84 -20.27
C THR A 261 2.72 -14.32 -20.32
N ASN A 262 1.86 -13.76 -19.47
CA ASN A 262 1.62 -12.32 -19.44
C ASN A 262 2.84 -11.51 -18.97
N MET A 263 3.66 -12.06 -18.08
CA MET A 263 4.81 -11.36 -17.50
C MET A 263 6.11 -11.60 -18.26
N LEU A 264 6.32 -12.80 -18.79
CA LEU A 264 7.60 -13.24 -19.38
C LEU A 264 7.48 -13.67 -20.85
N ALA A 265 6.27 -13.70 -21.43
CA ALA A 265 5.98 -14.29 -22.74
C ALA A 265 6.33 -15.78 -22.85
N THR A 266 6.28 -16.53 -21.73
CA THR A 266 6.54 -17.98 -21.73
C THR A 266 5.71 -18.70 -20.68
N THR A 267 5.51 -20.00 -20.87
CA THR A 267 4.72 -20.85 -19.96
C THR A 267 5.52 -21.36 -18.76
N ASP A 268 6.85 -21.34 -18.84
CA ASP A 268 7.77 -21.75 -17.76
C ASP A 268 8.67 -20.57 -17.34
N ILE A 269 8.49 -20.12 -16.10
CA ILE A 269 9.19 -18.96 -15.55
C ILE A 269 10.69 -19.21 -15.33
N TYR A 270 11.17 -20.45 -15.30
CA TYR A 270 12.58 -20.78 -15.10
C TYR A 270 13.30 -21.04 -16.42
N ASP A 271 12.85 -22.06 -17.18
CA ASP A 271 13.55 -22.54 -18.38
C ASP A 271 12.82 -22.21 -19.69
N GLY A 272 11.60 -21.66 -19.59
CA GLY A 272 10.79 -21.35 -20.75
C GLY A 272 11.43 -20.32 -21.68
N LYS A 273 11.30 -20.58 -22.98
CA LYS A 273 11.69 -19.66 -24.04
C LYS A 273 10.58 -18.63 -24.28
N PRO A 274 10.86 -17.32 -24.19
CA PRO A 274 9.89 -16.28 -24.55
C PRO A 274 9.48 -16.38 -26.02
N THR A 275 8.18 -16.25 -26.30
CA THR A 275 7.63 -16.27 -27.66
C THR A 275 7.75 -14.92 -28.36
N GLU A 276 7.87 -13.84 -27.59
CA GLU A 276 7.97 -12.46 -28.08
C GLU A 276 8.69 -11.56 -27.09
N MET A 277 9.08 -10.38 -27.55
CA MET A 277 9.56 -9.28 -26.73
C MET A 277 8.47 -8.22 -26.61
N PHE A 278 8.12 -7.84 -25.40
CA PHE A 278 7.15 -6.77 -25.14
C PHE A 278 7.77 -5.41 -25.39
N ASN A 279 7.02 -4.52 -26.04
CA ASN A 279 7.37 -3.13 -26.20
C ASN A 279 6.82 -2.30 -25.04
N LYS A 280 7.56 -1.27 -24.62
CA LYS A 280 7.03 -0.26 -23.70
C LYS A 280 5.88 0.46 -24.42
N SER A 281 4.69 0.51 -23.81
CA SER A 281 3.60 1.34 -24.33
C SER A 281 4.07 2.80 -24.35
N SER A 282 3.97 3.47 -25.50
CA SER A 282 4.45 4.83 -25.73
C SER A 282 3.59 5.92 -25.08
N THR A 283 2.70 5.58 -24.15
CA THR A 283 1.80 6.52 -23.46
C THR A 283 2.36 7.01 -22.12
N GLY A 284 3.65 7.34 -22.08
CA GLY A 284 4.25 8.11 -20.99
C GLY A 284 4.59 9.50 -21.51
N GLN A 285 3.72 10.49 -21.34
CA GLN A 285 4.16 11.88 -21.46
C GLN A 285 5.27 12.13 -20.42
N PRO A 286 6.35 12.85 -20.78
CA PRO A 286 7.31 13.32 -19.80
C PRO A 286 6.60 14.24 -18.80
N MET A 287 6.86 14.04 -17.50
CA MET A 287 6.59 15.09 -16.51
C MET A 287 7.61 16.20 -16.75
N ASP A 288 7.21 17.21 -17.51
CA ASP A 288 7.76 18.56 -17.37
C ASP A 288 6.87 19.39 -16.43
N GLU A 289 7.55 20.37 -15.85
CA GLU A 289 7.18 21.35 -14.85
C GLU A 289 5.72 21.82 -14.78
N ALA A 290 5.36 22.23 -13.56
CA ALA A 290 4.13 22.91 -13.22
C ALA A 290 3.69 23.91 -14.30
N SER A 291 2.58 23.59 -14.98
CA SER A 291 1.78 24.57 -15.69
C SER A 291 0.31 24.35 -15.38
N SER A 292 -0.31 25.45 -14.97
CA SER A 292 -1.71 25.57 -14.64
C SER A 292 -2.63 25.29 -15.84
N ARG A 293 -3.84 24.86 -15.52
CA ARG A 293 -5.10 24.93 -16.28
C ARG A 293 -5.44 23.78 -17.22
N GLY A 294 -6.64 23.25 -16.93
CA GLY A 294 -7.56 22.67 -17.90
C GLY A 294 -8.60 21.82 -17.21
N ASP A 295 -9.68 22.43 -16.73
CA ASP A 295 -10.91 21.73 -16.33
C ASP A 295 -11.30 20.72 -17.43
N PHE A 296 -11.16 19.43 -17.16
CA PHE A 296 -11.70 18.36 -18.00
C PHE A 296 -12.39 17.31 -17.11
N VAL A 297 -13.39 17.74 -16.35
CA VAL A 297 -14.49 16.85 -15.99
C VAL A 297 -15.46 16.87 -17.17
N SER A 298 -15.68 15.74 -17.82
CA SER A 298 -16.61 15.68 -18.96
C SER A 298 -17.99 16.19 -18.50
N ALA A 299 -18.56 17.10 -19.29
CA ALA A 299 -19.80 17.79 -18.97
C ALA A 299 -20.98 16.84 -18.65
N GLY A 300 -20.91 15.58 -19.11
CA GLY A 300 -21.93 14.56 -18.85
C GLY A 300 -22.08 14.17 -17.38
N TYR A 301 -20.99 14.06 -16.63
CA TYR A 301 -21.06 13.61 -15.23
C TYR A 301 -21.61 14.66 -14.28
N ARG A 302 -21.33 15.96 -14.54
CA ARG A 302 -21.90 17.08 -13.75
C ARG A 302 -23.42 17.18 -13.92
N VAL A 303 -23.92 16.95 -15.13
CA VAL A 303 -25.38 16.96 -15.37
C VAL A 303 -26.04 15.75 -14.71
N ALA A 304 -25.44 14.56 -14.81
CA ALA A 304 -25.99 13.35 -14.19
C ALA A 304 -26.04 13.44 -12.65
N THR A 305 -25.00 14.00 -12.01
CA THR A 305 -24.98 14.19 -10.55
C THR A 305 -25.99 15.24 -10.08
N ILE A 306 -26.08 16.39 -10.75
CA ILE A 306 -27.07 17.44 -10.40
C ILE A 306 -28.50 16.90 -10.56
N VAL A 307 -28.79 16.16 -11.64
CA VAL A 307 -30.10 15.55 -11.86
C VAL A 307 -30.39 14.48 -10.80
N GLY A 308 -29.39 13.67 -10.41
CA GLY A 308 -29.52 12.68 -9.33
C GLY A 308 -29.84 13.30 -7.97
N PHE A 309 -29.17 14.40 -7.60
CA PHE A 309 -29.44 15.13 -6.35
C PHE A 309 -30.81 15.83 -6.37
N ALA A 310 -31.23 16.37 -7.51
CA ALA A 310 -32.55 16.98 -7.64
C ALA A 310 -33.68 15.93 -7.52
N LEU A 311 -33.54 14.77 -8.18
CA LEU A 311 -34.54 13.70 -8.13
C LEU A 311 -34.64 13.07 -6.74
N SER A 312 -33.52 12.85 -6.06
CA SER A 312 -33.51 12.33 -4.69
C SER A 312 -34.11 13.32 -3.68
N GLY A 313 -33.86 14.62 -3.84
CA GLY A 313 -34.52 15.68 -3.07
C GLY A 313 -36.05 15.69 -3.26
N VAL A 314 -36.53 15.58 -4.50
CA VAL A 314 -37.98 15.53 -4.80
C VAL A 314 -38.63 14.27 -4.22
N LEU A 315 -37.96 13.12 -4.30
CA LEU A 315 -38.42 11.86 -3.70
C LEU A 315 -38.52 11.95 -2.18
N ALA A 316 -37.52 12.56 -1.51
CA ALA A 316 -37.56 12.77 -0.06
C ALA A 316 -38.71 13.69 0.36
N VAL A 317 -38.95 14.79 -0.36
CA VAL A 317 -40.08 15.69 -0.11
C VAL A 317 -41.41 14.99 -0.33
N ALA A 318 -41.55 14.21 -1.40
CA ALA A 318 -42.76 13.44 -1.68
C ALA A 318 -43.04 12.41 -0.56
N LEU A 319 -42.00 11.73 -0.07
CA LEU A 319 -42.11 10.77 1.02
C LEU A 319 -42.56 11.43 2.32
N VAL A 320 -42.00 12.60 2.66
CA VAL A 320 -42.43 13.40 3.82
C VAL A 320 -43.89 13.85 3.68
N VAL A 321 -44.32 14.29 2.49
CA VAL A 321 -45.72 14.69 2.25
C VAL A 321 -46.66 13.49 2.38
N VAL A 322 -46.30 12.32 1.87
CA VAL A 322 -47.10 11.09 1.99
C VAL A 322 -47.23 10.67 3.46
N LEU A 323 -46.11 10.63 4.19
CA LEU A 323 -46.11 10.29 5.61
C LEU A 323 -46.93 11.28 6.44
N ARG A 324 -46.82 12.58 6.16
CA ARG A 324 -47.60 13.62 6.86
C ARG A 324 -49.10 13.53 6.53
N ARG A 325 -49.46 13.22 5.28
CA ARG A 325 -50.86 12.96 4.89
C ARG A 325 -51.41 11.69 5.55
N GLN A 326 -50.60 10.64 5.68
CA GLN A 326 -51.00 9.43 6.40
C GLN A 326 -51.24 9.73 7.88
N GLN A 327 -50.33 10.47 8.53
CA GLN A 327 -50.47 10.89 9.93
C GLN A 327 -51.75 11.71 10.16
N LEU A 328 -52.06 12.66 9.27
CA LEU A 328 -53.29 13.45 9.33
C LEU A 328 -54.55 12.59 9.14
N ARG A 329 -54.54 11.62 8.22
CA ARG A 329 -55.65 10.69 8.04
C ARG A 329 -55.87 9.78 9.25
N THR A 330 -54.80 9.32 9.90
CA THR A 330 -54.92 8.59 11.16
C THR A 330 -55.47 9.48 12.28
N ALA A 331 -55.07 10.76 12.35
CA ALA A 331 -55.59 11.70 13.34
C ALA A 331 -57.10 11.97 13.15
N ASP A 332 -57.57 12.14 11.91
CA ASP A 332 -59.00 12.30 11.61
C ASP A 332 -59.81 11.04 11.97
N ASN A 333 -59.26 9.84 11.75
CA ASN A 333 -59.93 8.58 12.12
C ASN A 333 -60.04 8.38 13.64
N HIS A 334 -59.13 8.96 14.44
CA HIS A 334 -59.21 8.95 15.91
C HIS A 334 -60.16 10.02 16.46
N ALA A 335 -60.47 11.08 15.72
CA ALA A 335 -61.46 12.10 16.11
C ALA A 335 -62.92 11.67 15.85
N ALA A 336 -63.15 10.56 15.15
CA ALA A 336 -64.48 10.02 14.84
C ALA A 336 -65.01 9.00 15.88
N TYR A 337 -64.26 8.71 16.95
CA TYR A 337 -64.71 7.82 18.02
C TYR A 337 -65.36 8.63 19.15
N VAL A 338 -66.70 8.76 19.10
CA VAL A 338 -67.51 9.25 20.23
C VAL A 338 -67.91 8.03 21.07
N GLU A 339 -67.48 8.02 22.33
CA GLU A 339 -67.79 6.99 23.31
C GLU A 339 -69.32 6.95 23.58
N PRO A 340 -69.98 5.78 23.55
CA PRO A 340 -71.40 5.70 23.87
C PRO A 340 -71.60 5.86 25.37
N VAL A 341 -72.42 6.85 25.76
CA VAL A 341 -72.83 7.09 27.14
C VAL A 341 -73.67 5.92 27.64
N VAL A 342 -73.21 5.27 28.72
CA VAL A 342 -74.04 4.48 29.65
C VAL A 342 -73.65 4.85 31.07
#